data_AF-A0A524IH67-F1
#
_entry.id   AF-A0A524IH67-F1
#
_cell.length_a   1.000
_cell.length_b   1.000
_cell.length_c   1.000
_cell.angle_alpha   90.00
_cell.angle_beta   90.00
_cell.angle_gamma   90.00
#
_symmetry.space_group_name_H-M   'P 1'
#
loop_
_entity.id
_entity.type
_entity.pdbx_description
1 polymer ?
#
loop_
_entity_poly.entity_id
_entity_poly.type
_entity_poly.pdbx_seq_one_letter_code
_entity_poly.pdbx_strand_id
1 'polypeptide(L)' 'MKTSADIDFPVLTEVVWSLGKLRNEKSIPPLRKLEEKVWLIYDTSKEMEELREATNWTIKQVDMDGQIQ' A
#
# COMPACT_ATOMS: atom_id res chain seq x y z
N MET A 1 6.77 -8.98 -8.06
CA MET A 1 5.43 -9.55 -8.23
C MET A 1 5.10 -9.58 -9.69
N LYS A 2 5.00 -10.78 -10.26
CA LYS A 2 4.49 -10.98 -11.61
C LYS A 2 3.01 -11.39 -11.58
N THR A 3 2.60 -12.05 -10.50
CA THR A 3 1.22 -12.43 -10.21
C THR A 3 0.93 -12.22 -8.72
N SER A 4 -0.33 -12.40 -8.31
CA SER A 4 -0.72 -12.32 -6.90
C SER A 4 -0.32 -13.53 -6.06
N ALA A 5 0.02 -14.66 -6.68
CA ALA A 5 0.47 -15.86 -5.96
C ALA A 5 1.80 -15.65 -5.20
N ASP A 6 2.58 -14.63 -5.57
CA ASP A 6 3.82 -14.26 -4.88
C ASP A 6 3.58 -13.43 -3.60
N ILE A 7 2.33 -13.07 -3.30
CA ILE A 7 1.99 -12.11 -2.23
C ILE A 7 1.55 -12.87 -0.98
N ASP A 8 2.26 -12.62 0.12
CA ASP A 8 1.72 -12.86 1.46
C ASP A 8 0.86 -11.66 1.85
N PHE A 9 -0.44 -11.73 1.56
CA PHE A 9 -1.36 -10.60 1.75
C PHE A 9 -1.43 -10.13 3.20
N PRO A 10 -1.64 -11.00 4.21
CA PRO A 10 -1.67 -10.56 5.61
C PRO A 10 -0.42 -9.78 6.03
N VAL A 11 0.76 -10.28 5.66
CA VAL A 11 2.03 -9.63 6.02
C VAL A 11 2.20 -8.30 5.30
N LEU A 12 1.99 -8.27 3.99
CA LEU A 12 2.21 -7.05 3.20
C LEU A 12 1.21 -5.95 3.58
N THR A 13 -0.05 -6.30 3.84
CA THR A 13 -1.07 -5.36 4.28
C THR A 13 -0.72 -4.75 5.64
N GLU A 14 -0.27 -5.54 6.62
CA GLU A 14 0.13 -5.00 7.93
C GLU A 14 1.39 -4.12 7.84
N VAL A 15 2.33 -4.45 6.96
CA VAL A 15 3.49 -3.59 6.68
C VAL A 15 3.04 -2.24 6.15
N VAL A 16 2.12 -2.20 5.19
CA VAL A 16 1.56 -0.95 4.65
C VAL A 16 0.89 -0.13 5.75
N TRP A 17 0.03 -0.74 6.57
CA TRP A 17 -0.61 -0.04 7.70
C TRP A 17 0.40 0.49 8.70
N SER A 18 1.43 -0.29 9.01
CA SER A 18 2.48 0.11 9.95
C SER A 18 3.25 1.33 9.44
N LEU A 19 3.52 1.42 8.13
CA LEU A 19 4.16 2.59 7.53
C LEU A 19 3.32 3.87 7.66
N GLY A 20 1.99 3.74 7.51
CA GLY A 20 1.05 4.84 7.74
C GLY A 20 1.04 5.32 9.19
N LYS A 21 0.93 4.38 10.14
CA LYS A 21 1.00 4.65 11.58
C LYS A 21 2.29 5.38 11.97
N LEU A 22 3.43 4.99 11.39
CA LEU A 22 4.73 5.62 11.62
C LEU A 22 4.90 6.98 10.92
N ARG A 23 3.98 7.37 10.03
CA ARG A 23 4.06 8.60 9.23
C ARG A 23 5.39 8.73 8.48
N ASN A 24 5.90 7.63 7.95
CA ASN A 24 7.21 7.64 7.32
C ASN A 24 7.12 8.22 5.89
N GLU A 25 7.39 9.51 5.71
CA GLU A 25 7.36 10.17 4.39
C GLU A 25 8.26 9.51 3.34
N LYS A 26 9.39 8.93 3.77
CA LYS A 26 10.30 8.19 2.87
C LYS A 26 9.66 6.94 2.31
N SER A 27 8.52 6.51 2.87
CA SER A 27 7.73 5.40 2.34
C SER A 27 6.78 5.80 1.20
N ILE A 28 6.53 7.09 0.95
CA ILE A 28 5.64 7.51 -0.15
C ILE A 28 6.13 6.99 -1.52
N PRO A 29 7.39 7.19 -1.94
CA PRO A 29 7.85 6.68 -3.24
C PRO A 29 7.71 5.16 -3.42
N PRO A 30 8.11 4.29 -2.45
CA PRO A 30 7.89 2.86 -2.59
C PRO A 30 6.40 2.46 -2.50
N LEU A 31 5.56 3.16 -1.73
CA LEU A 31 4.12 2.89 -1.66
C LEU A 31 3.41 3.23 -2.98
N ARG A 32 3.78 4.32 -3.67
CA ARG A 32 3.26 4.63 -5.02
C ARG A 32 3.63 3.54 -6.03
N LYS A 33 4.85 3.04 -5.98
CA LYS A 33 5.29 1.90 -6.81
C LYS A 33 4.54 0.61 -6.47
N LEU A 34 4.15 0.42 -5.21
CA LEU A 34 3.32 -0.71 -4.80
C LEU A 34 1.89 -0.55 -5.36
N GLU A 35 1.30 0.64 -5.22
CA GLU A 35 -0.02 0.99 -5.75
C GLU A 35 -0.12 0.65 -7.24
N GLU A 36 0.81 1.13 -8.06
CA GLU A 36 0.87 0.81 -9.50
C GLU A 36 0.89 -0.71 -9.76
N LYS A 37 1.71 -1.46 -9.01
CA LYS A 37 1.84 -2.92 -9.20
C LYS A 37 0.56 -3.67 -8.84
N VAL A 38 -0.09 -3.34 -7.72
CA VAL A 38 -1.30 -4.05 -7.28
C VAL A 38 -2.49 -3.76 -8.19
N TRP A 39 -2.51 -2.63 -8.89
CA TRP A 39 -3.52 -2.33 -9.92
C TRP A 39 -3.27 -3.04 -11.25
N LEU A 40 -2.01 -3.33 -11.60
CA LEU A 40 -1.67 -4.06 -12.83
C LEU A 40 -1.94 -5.57 -12.73
N ILE A 41 -2.00 -6.12 -11.52
CA ILE A 41 -2.31 -7.54 -11.31
C ILE A 41 -3.83 -7.72 -11.37
N TYR A 42 -4.31 -8.51 -12.34
CA TYR A 42 -5.72 -8.90 -12.41
C TYR A 42 -6.01 -9.95 -11.34
N ASP A 43 -6.51 -9.47 -10.20
CA ASP A 43 -6.95 -10.26 -9.06
C ASP A 43 -8.12 -9.54 -8.39
N THR A 44 -9.22 -10.28 -8.22
CA THR A 44 -10.50 -9.82 -7.66
C THR A 44 -10.79 -10.45 -6.30
N SER A 45 -9.79 -11.03 -5.65
CA SER A 45 -9.87 -11.54 -4.28
C SER A 45 -10.05 -10.39 -3.27
N LYS A 46 -10.63 -10.73 -2.12
CA LYS A 46 -10.84 -9.79 -1.01
C LYS A 46 -9.50 -9.28 -0.47
N GLU A 47 -8.50 -10.16 -0.45
CA GLU A 47 -7.15 -9.88 0.02
C GLU A 47 -6.45 -8.84 -0.86
N MET A 48 -6.63 -8.90 -2.19
CA MET A 48 -6.13 -7.88 -3.10
C MET A 48 -6.87 -6.54 -2.93
N GLU A 49 -8.18 -6.58 -2.72
CA GLU A 49 -8.98 -5.38 -2.44
C GLU A 49 -8.49 -4.68 -1.16
N GLU A 50 -8.29 -5.43 -0.08
CA GLU A 50 -7.78 -4.92 1.20
C GLU A 50 -6.37 -4.31 1.06
N LEU A 51 -5.49 -4.96 0.29
CA LEU A 51 -4.15 -4.42 0.04
C LEU A 51 -4.18 -3.12 -0.77
N ARG A 52 -5.06 -3.02 -1.78
CA ARG A 52 -5.26 -1.80 -2.57
C ARG A 52 -5.78 -0.66 -1.69
N GLU A 53 -6.75 -0.94 -0.82
CA GLU A 53 -7.30 0.04 0.12
C GLU A 53 -6.23 0.51 1.10
N ALA A 54 -5.51 -0.42 1.74
CA ALA A 54 -4.44 -0.12 2.68
C ALA A 54 -3.38 0.79 2.04
N THR A 55 -2.98 0.47 0.81
CA THR A 55 -1.96 1.24 0.07
C THR A 55 -2.46 2.65 -0.25
N ASN A 56 -3.68 2.77 -0.81
CA ASN A 56 -4.25 4.06 -1.18
C ASN A 56 -4.48 4.97 0.05
N TRP A 57 -5.02 4.41 1.12
CA TRP A 57 -5.29 5.16 2.36
C TRP A 57 -3.99 5.60 3.02
N THR A 58 -3.00 4.70 3.14
CA THR A 58 -1.71 5.03 3.75
C THR A 58 -1.00 6.15 3.00
N ILE A 59 -0.99 6.11 1.67
CA ILE A 59 -0.41 7.18 0.86
C ILE A 59 -1.10 8.51 1.14
N LYS A 60 -2.44 8.55 1.12
CA LYS A 60 -3.20 9.77 1.44
C LYS A 60 -2.90 10.28 2.84
N GLN A 61 -2.84 9.40 3.83
CA GLN A 61 -2.57 9.77 5.21
C GLN A 61 -1.19 10.41 5.36
N VAL A 62 -0.13 9.78 4.81
CA VAL A 62 1.24 10.31 4.93
C VAL A 62 1.42 11.59 4.09
N ASP A 63 0.81 11.66 2.91
CA ASP A 63 0.92 12.82 2.00
C ASP A 63 0.13 14.05 2.49
N MET A 64 -1.06 13.85 3.07
CA MET A 64 -1.84 14.93 3.68
C MET A 64 -1.13 15.57 4.86
N ASP A 65 -0.45 14.79 5.70
CA ASP A 65 0.24 15.30 6.88
C ASP A 65 1.54 16.04 6.54
N GLY A 66 2.21 15.70 5.44
CA GLY A 66 3.37 16.45 4.94
C GLY A 66 3.04 17.87 4.44
N GLN A 67 1.75 18.18 4.22
CA GLN A 67 1.29 19.52 3.84
C GLN A 67 0.94 20.41 5.04
N ILE A 68 0.92 19.87 6.27
CA ILE A 68 0.53 20.59 7.49
C ILE A 68 1.77 21.03 8.31
N GLN A 69 2.97 20.94 7.73
CA GLN A 69 4.24 21.20 8.43
C GLN A 69 4.92 22.49 7.98
#